data_AF-A0A3A4W7A5-F1
#
_entry.id   AF-A0A3A4W7A5-F1
#
_cell.length_a   1.000
_cell.length_b   1.000
_cell.length_c   1.000
_cell.angle_alpha   90.00
_cell.angle_beta   90.00
_cell.angle_gamma   90.00
#
_symmetry.space_group_name_H-M   'P 1'
#
loop_
_entity.id
_entity.type
_entity.pdbx_description
1 polymer ?
#
loop_
_entity_poly.entity_id
_entity_poly.type
_entity_poly.pdbx_seq_one_letter_code
_entity_poly.pdbx_strand_id
1 'polypeptide(L)'
;MHHVLAVSNSPLHKLDNYSGLRHGWPRLPLPADPDVLAASAELGLEVARLLDVERSQEGTRESSNRLPRRLGVLESSGAVSLDPQLGGLGIDARWGLLGKDGVCMPGPGKLVERRYEPEETSAIEKSAKEQGLTLEQAVQLLGETTYDVYLNDVAYWRNLPASVWKYTIGGYQVIKKWLSYREKSILGRDLKPEEARYVTEMVQQIAALILLQPKLDENYRRCKDNAFDWSALDT
;
A
#
# COMPACT_ATOMS: atom_id res chain seq x y z
N MET A 1 -3.16 -17.91 13.11
CA MET A 1 -2.88 -16.46 13.06
C MET A 1 -3.29 -15.83 11.72
N HIS A 2 -2.93 -16.40 10.57
CA HIS A 2 -3.17 -15.77 9.26
C HIS A 2 -4.64 -15.52 8.89
N HIS A 3 -5.59 -16.37 9.27
CA HIS A 3 -7.03 -16.13 9.04
C HIS A 3 -7.49 -14.73 9.50
N VAL A 4 -6.98 -14.28 10.65
CA VAL A 4 -7.25 -12.94 11.21
C VAL A 4 -6.82 -11.84 10.24
N LEU A 5 -5.66 -12.00 9.59
CA LEU A 5 -5.15 -11.03 8.63
C LEU A 5 -6.01 -10.95 7.37
N ALA A 6 -6.49 -12.10 6.86
CA ALA A 6 -7.39 -12.12 5.70
C ALA A 6 -8.69 -11.37 5.98
N VAL A 7 -9.36 -11.70 7.09
CA VAL A 7 -10.66 -11.08 7.42
C VAL A 7 -10.50 -9.59 7.76
N SER A 8 -9.54 -9.24 8.62
CA SER A 8 -9.35 -7.84 9.05
C SER A 8 -8.88 -6.90 7.93
N ASN A 9 -8.34 -7.43 6.83
CA ASN A 9 -7.95 -6.64 5.67
C ASN A 9 -9.04 -6.54 4.59
N SER A 10 -10.18 -7.25 4.72
CA SER A 10 -11.35 -7.08 3.85
C SER A 10 -11.99 -5.70 4.07
N PRO A 11 -12.14 -4.87 3.02
CA PRO A 11 -12.95 -3.65 3.09
C PRO A 11 -14.40 -3.91 3.49
N LEU A 12 -15.00 -5.01 3.02
CA LEU A 12 -16.36 -5.37 3.36
C LEU A 12 -16.52 -5.72 4.85
N HIS A 13 -15.58 -6.43 5.47
CA HIS A 13 -15.58 -6.66 6.92
C HIS A 13 -15.57 -5.34 7.69
N LYS A 14 -14.73 -4.40 7.28
CA LYS A 14 -14.63 -3.07 7.91
C LYS A 14 -15.93 -2.27 7.75
N LEU A 15 -16.59 -2.37 6.60
CA LEU A 15 -17.86 -1.70 6.33
C LEU A 15 -19.00 -2.28 7.17
N ASP A 16 -19.18 -3.60 7.13
CA ASP A 16 -20.22 -4.32 7.87
C ASP A 16 -20.11 -4.10 9.40
N ASN A 17 -18.88 -3.98 9.92
CA ASN A 17 -18.60 -3.92 11.35
C ASN A 17 -18.14 -2.54 11.83
N TYR A 18 -18.35 -1.49 11.04
CA TYR A 18 -17.77 -0.16 11.27
C TYR A 18 -18.03 0.40 12.68
N SER A 19 -19.27 0.31 13.18
CA SER A 19 -19.63 0.81 14.51
C SER A 19 -18.95 0.03 15.64
N GLY A 20 -18.87 -1.30 15.50
CA GLY A 20 -18.23 -2.19 16.47
C GLY A 20 -16.71 -1.98 16.53
N LEU A 21 -16.07 -1.83 15.38
CA LEU A 21 -14.62 -1.58 15.27
C LEU A 21 -14.18 -0.26 15.92
N ARG A 22 -15.08 0.72 16.06
CA ARG A 22 -14.79 2.01 16.72
C ARG A 22 -14.89 1.97 18.24
N HIS A 23 -15.65 1.05 18.80
CA HIS A 23 -16.00 1.06 20.23
C HIS A 23 -15.61 -0.22 20.98
N GLY A 24 -15.04 -1.21 20.30
CA GLY A 24 -14.66 -2.49 20.90
C GLY A 24 -13.64 -3.29 20.10
N TRP A 25 -13.44 -4.53 20.54
CA TRP A 25 -12.52 -5.46 19.90
C TRP A 25 -13.12 -6.05 18.61
N PRO A 26 -12.34 -6.20 17.53
CA PRO A 26 -12.81 -6.83 16.30
C PRO A 26 -13.36 -8.24 16.55
N ARG A 27 -14.55 -8.50 16.01
CA ARG A 27 -15.12 -9.85 15.93
C ARG A 27 -14.88 -10.40 14.54
N LEU A 28 -14.42 -11.64 14.48
CA LEU A 28 -14.05 -12.32 13.25
C LEU A 28 -14.84 -13.63 13.18
N PRO A 29 -15.55 -13.91 12.06
CA PRO A 29 -16.24 -15.16 11.90
C PRO A 29 -15.23 -16.30 11.83
N LEU A 30 -15.34 -17.26 12.75
CA LEU A 30 -14.63 -18.53 12.67
C LEU A 30 -15.48 -19.45 11.78
N PRO A 31 -15.05 -19.84 10.57
CA PRO A 31 -15.81 -20.79 9.77
C PRO A 31 -15.87 -22.16 10.45
N ALA A 32 -17.01 -22.85 10.33
CA ALA A 32 -17.24 -24.19 10.86
C ALA A 32 -16.50 -25.26 10.03
N ASP A 33 -16.34 -25.00 8.74
CA ASP A 33 -15.63 -25.87 7.81
C ASP A 33 -14.10 -25.63 7.91
N PRO A 34 -13.30 -26.67 8.25
CA PRO A 34 -11.85 -26.55 8.34
C PRO A 34 -11.18 -26.17 7.01
N ASP A 35 -11.76 -26.53 5.86
CA ASP A 35 -11.19 -26.20 4.55
C ASP A 35 -11.39 -24.70 4.24
N VAL A 36 -12.53 -24.12 4.65
CA VAL A 36 -12.76 -22.67 4.56
C VAL A 36 -11.79 -21.92 5.46
N LEU A 37 -11.53 -22.43 6.68
CA LEU A 37 -10.52 -21.84 7.58
C LEU A 37 -9.12 -21.89 6.96
N ALA A 38 -8.73 -23.03 6.37
CA ALA A 38 -7.43 -23.24 5.74
C ALA A 38 -7.23 -22.28 4.55
N ALA A 39 -8.21 -22.20 3.65
CA ALA A 39 -8.17 -21.28 2.51
C ALA A 39 -8.06 -19.81 2.96
N SER A 40 -8.79 -19.43 4.01
CA SER A 40 -8.68 -18.10 4.59
C SER A 40 -7.30 -17.84 5.21
N ALA A 41 -6.70 -18.83 5.86
CA ALA A 41 -5.36 -18.72 6.41
C ALA A 41 -4.29 -18.59 5.32
N GLU A 42 -4.42 -19.29 4.19
CA GLU A 42 -3.53 -19.15 3.04
C GLU A 42 -3.58 -17.73 2.44
N LEU A 43 -4.79 -17.18 2.26
CA LEU A 43 -4.96 -15.80 1.81
C LEU A 43 -4.36 -14.81 2.82
N GLY A 44 -4.52 -15.09 4.11
CA GLY A 44 -3.93 -14.27 5.18
C GLY A 44 -2.41 -14.31 5.22
N LEU A 45 -1.79 -15.41 4.76
CA LEU A 45 -0.34 -15.51 4.61
C LEU A 45 0.14 -14.64 3.45
N GLU A 46 -0.63 -14.49 2.38
CA GLU A 46 -0.34 -13.53 1.31
C GLU A 46 -0.37 -12.09 1.82
N VAL A 47 -1.38 -11.74 2.62
CA VAL A 47 -1.43 -10.43 3.29
C VAL A 47 -0.22 -10.24 4.22
N ALA A 48 0.14 -11.25 5.02
CA ALA A 48 1.30 -11.17 5.90
C ALA A 48 2.59 -10.88 5.14
N ARG A 49 2.80 -11.54 3.99
CA ARG A 49 3.96 -11.32 3.12
C ARG A 49 4.01 -9.91 2.54
N LEU A 50 2.85 -9.30 2.26
CA LEU A 50 2.77 -7.93 1.76
C LEU A 50 3.02 -6.88 2.85
N LEU A 51 2.72 -7.20 4.11
CA LEU A 51 2.94 -6.32 5.27
C LEU A 51 4.34 -6.49 5.89
N ASP A 52 5.06 -7.56 5.56
CA ASP A 52 6.42 -7.82 6.02
C ASP A 52 7.45 -7.00 5.23
N VAL A 53 7.72 -5.80 5.75
CA VAL A 53 8.67 -4.84 5.17
C VAL A 53 10.14 -5.25 5.35
N GLU A 54 10.44 -6.15 6.29
CA GLU A 54 11.82 -6.60 6.55
C GLU A 54 12.28 -7.61 5.51
N ARG A 55 11.39 -8.51 5.05
CA ARG A 55 11.67 -9.42 3.93
C ARG A 55 12.06 -8.72 2.63
N SER A 56 11.61 -7.49 2.43
CA SER A 56 11.94 -6.72 1.23
C SER A 56 13.42 -6.25 1.23
N GLN A 57 14.02 -6.11 2.42
CA GLN A 57 15.43 -5.71 2.59
C GLN A 57 16.41 -6.85 2.29
N GLU A 58 15.98 -8.12 2.35
CA GLU A 58 16.84 -9.29 2.12
C GLU A 58 17.11 -9.56 0.63
N GLY A 59 16.66 -8.69 -0.29
CA GLY A 59 16.99 -8.76 -1.72
C GLY A 59 16.43 -9.98 -2.45
N THR A 60 15.56 -10.77 -1.82
CA THR A 60 15.01 -11.99 -2.39
C THR A 60 13.92 -11.63 -3.42
N ARG A 61 14.33 -11.59 -4.70
CA ARG A 61 13.49 -11.25 -5.88
C ARG A 61 12.28 -12.16 -6.10
N GLU A 62 12.05 -13.20 -5.29
CA GLU A 62 11.00 -14.19 -5.54
C GLU A 62 9.57 -13.66 -5.30
N SER A 63 9.39 -12.59 -4.53
CA SER A 63 8.08 -11.91 -4.37
C SER A 63 7.73 -10.98 -5.54
N SER A 64 8.68 -10.69 -6.44
CA SER A 64 8.61 -9.57 -7.38
C SER A 64 7.65 -9.74 -8.57
N ASN A 65 7.21 -10.96 -8.88
CA ASN A 65 6.29 -11.16 -10.01
C ASN A 65 4.85 -10.74 -9.69
N ARG A 66 4.42 -10.82 -8.42
CA ARG A 66 3.05 -10.46 -8.01
C ARG A 66 2.85 -8.98 -7.75
N LEU A 67 3.94 -8.21 -7.64
CA LEU A 67 3.88 -6.79 -7.38
C LEU A 67 3.65 -6.02 -8.68
N PRO A 68 2.76 -5.01 -8.70
CA PRO A 68 2.54 -4.21 -9.89
C PRO A 68 3.82 -3.50 -10.32
N ARG A 69 4.31 -3.82 -11.51
CA ARG A 69 5.51 -3.20 -12.06
C ARG A 69 5.21 -1.76 -12.49
N ARG A 70 6.26 -0.93 -12.56
CA ARG A 70 6.21 0.49 -12.96
C ARG A 70 5.36 1.40 -12.06
N LEU A 71 5.05 1.00 -10.83
CA LEU A 71 4.48 1.90 -9.83
C LEU A 71 5.58 2.50 -8.96
N GLY A 72 5.49 3.81 -8.69
CA GLY A 72 6.43 4.53 -7.83
C GLY A 72 7.86 4.51 -8.34
N VAL A 73 8.07 4.58 -9.66
CA VAL A 73 9.42 4.54 -10.26
C VAL A 73 10.11 5.88 -10.02
N LEU A 74 11.31 5.86 -9.45
CA LEU A 74 12.07 7.08 -9.28
C LEU A 74 12.61 7.57 -10.63
N GLU A 75 12.25 8.80 -11.01
CA GLU A 75 12.63 9.43 -12.26
C GLU A 75 13.25 10.82 -12.04
N SER A 76 14.04 11.24 -13.04
CA SER A 76 14.62 12.57 -13.13
C SER A 76 13.82 13.44 -14.09
N SER A 77 13.53 14.68 -13.72
CA SER A 77 13.00 15.67 -14.66
C SER A 77 14.13 16.22 -15.53
N GLY A 78 14.41 15.54 -16.65
CA GLY A 78 15.37 15.97 -17.67
C GLY A 78 16.58 15.04 -17.84
N ALA A 79 17.64 15.55 -18.49
CA ALA A 79 18.85 14.78 -18.80
C ALA A 79 19.83 14.61 -17.62
N VAL A 80 19.45 15.06 -16.42
CA VAL A 80 20.31 14.96 -15.23
C VAL A 80 20.21 13.55 -14.69
N SER A 81 21.33 12.83 -14.68
CA SER A 81 21.42 11.52 -14.02
C SER A 81 21.14 11.68 -12.52
N LEU A 82 20.27 10.85 -11.95
CA LEU A 82 20.11 10.72 -10.49
C LEU A 82 21.31 9.95 -9.94
N ASP A 83 22.49 10.56 -9.96
CA ASP A 83 23.66 10.01 -9.28
C ASP A 83 23.51 10.28 -7.78
N PRO A 84 23.33 9.24 -6.94
CA PRO A 84 23.18 9.44 -5.51
C PRO A 84 24.42 10.03 -4.83
N GLN A 85 25.59 9.96 -5.49
CA GLN A 85 26.84 10.55 -4.99
C GLN A 85 26.95 12.04 -5.33
N LEU A 86 26.22 12.52 -6.34
CA LEU A 86 26.21 13.93 -6.76
C LEU A 86 25.09 14.75 -6.11
N GLY A 87 24.30 14.14 -5.21
CA GLY A 87 23.11 14.75 -4.65
C GLY A 87 21.92 14.68 -5.62
N GLY A 88 20.71 14.79 -5.08
CA GLY A 88 19.47 14.72 -5.89
C GLY A 88 18.34 13.93 -5.23
N LEU A 89 18.62 13.25 -4.12
CA LEU A 89 17.63 12.57 -3.29
C LEU A 89 17.24 13.38 -2.04
N GLY A 90 17.65 14.65 -1.96
CA GLY A 90 17.16 15.59 -0.95
C GLY A 90 15.66 15.78 -1.09
N ILE A 91 14.92 15.58 0.00
CA ILE A 91 13.49 15.95 0.03
C ILE A 91 13.39 17.42 0.39
N ASP A 92 13.12 18.26 -0.62
CA ASP A 92 13.02 19.72 -0.52
C ASP A 92 11.69 20.25 -1.11
N ALA A 93 10.72 19.36 -1.32
CA ALA A 93 9.40 19.67 -1.87
C ALA A 93 8.37 20.15 -0.82
N ARG A 94 8.80 20.44 0.41
CA ARG A 94 7.94 20.92 1.52
C ARG A 94 6.89 19.89 1.96
N TRP A 95 7.29 18.64 2.10
CA TRP A 95 6.46 17.59 2.71
C TRP A 95 6.43 17.70 4.23
N GLY A 96 7.50 18.19 4.83
CA GLY A 96 7.62 18.42 6.27
C GLY A 96 8.10 19.83 6.58
N LEU A 97 7.58 20.39 7.68
CA LEU A 97 8.00 21.69 8.20
C LEU A 97 8.34 21.54 9.69
N LEU A 98 9.45 22.12 10.12
CA LEU A 98 9.77 22.21 11.55
C LEU A 98 8.86 23.25 12.20
N GLY A 99 7.98 22.79 13.08
CA GLY A 99 7.18 23.61 13.97
C GLY A 99 7.96 24.07 15.20
N LYS A 100 7.25 24.75 16.11
CA LYS A 100 7.79 25.08 17.44
C LYS A 100 8.19 23.79 18.17
N ASP A 101 9.27 23.88 18.94
CA ASP A 101 9.80 22.78 19.75
C ASP A 101 10.23 21.52 18.94
N GLY A 102 10.53 21.68 17.65
CA GLY A 102 11.01 20.58 16.80
C GLY A 102 9.93 19.61 16.32
N VAL A 103 8.65 19.95 16.52
CA VAL A 103 7.53 19.14 16.04
C VAL A 103 7.46 19.17 14.51
N CYS A 104 7.50 18.01 13.87
CA CYS A 104 7.29 17.89 12.43
C CYS A 104 5.82 18.10 12.06
N MET A 105 5.54 19.15 11.29
CA MET A 105 4.21 19.48 10.76
C MET A 105 4.11 19.02 9.29
N PRO A 106 2.97 18.44 8.86
CA PRO A 106 2.78 18.03 7.48
C PRO A 106 2.68 19.27 6.58
N GLY A 107 3.49 19.29 5.52
CA GLY A 107 3.48 20.33 4.50
C GLY A 107 2.60 19.99 3.29
N PRO A 108 2.47 20.93 2.34
CA PRO A 108 1.70 20.74 1.12
C PRO A 108 2.34 19.74 0.15
N GLY A 109 3.68 19.65 0.12
CA GLY A 109 4.41 18.86 -0.87
C GLY A 109 4.33 19.42 -2.29
N LYS A 110 4.88 18.66 -3.24
CA LYS A 110 4.71 18.88 -4.69
C LYS A 110 4.25 17.57 -5.34
N LEU A 111 3.07 17.62 -5.91
CA LEU A 111 2.35 16.47 -6.44
C LEU A 111 1.64 16.88 -7.73
N VAL A 112 1.77 16.06 -8.77
CA VAL A 112 1.09 16.28 -10.05
C VAL A 112 0.14 15.10 -10.29
N GLU A 113 -1.16 15.39 -10.36
CA GLU A 113 -2.17 14.40 -10.76
C GLU A 113 -2.25 14.33 -12.27
N ARG A 114 -2.28 13.11 -12.82
CA ARG A 114 -2.42 12.88 -14.26
C ARG A 114 -3.12 11.54 -14.53
N ARG A 115 -3.49 11.34 -15.80
CA ARG A 115 -3.94 10.02 -16.28
C ARG A 115 -2.74 9.07 -16.40
N TYR A 116 -3.02 7.78 -16.37
CA TYR A 116 -2.03 6.76 -16.69
C TYR A 116 -1.59 6.87 -18.15
N GLU A 117 -0.31 6.63 -18.37
CA GLU A 117 0.23 6.42 -19.71
C GLU A 117 -0.10 4.99 -20.20
N PRO A 118 -0.06 4.73 -21.53
CA PRO A 118 -0.33 3.40 -22.09
C PRO A 118 0.56 2.28 -21.50
N GLU A 119 1.83 2.57 -21.24
CA GLU A 119 2.78 1.60 -20.67
C GLU A 119 2.47 1.30 -19.20
N GLU A 120 1.98 2.28 -18.45
CA GLU A 120 1.56 2.13 -17.05
C GLU A 120 0.29 1.29 -16.98
N THR A 121 -0.68 1.58 -17.86
CA THR A 121 -1.94 0.83 -17.99
C THR A 121 -1.68 -0.63 -18.37
N SER A 122 -0.76 -0.86 -19.32
CA SER A 122 -0.35 -2.22 -19.73
C SER A 122 0.33 -3.01 -18.59
N ALA A 123 1.13 -2.33 -17.76
CA ALA A 123 1.76 -2.95 -16.60
C ALA A 123 0.74 -3.30 -15.49
N ILE A 124 -0.26 -2.42 -15.28
CA ILE A 124 -1.39 -2.69 -14.37
C ILE A 124 -2.18 -3.89 -14.89
N GLU A 125 -2.55 -3.93 -16.17
CA GLU A 125 -3.31 -5.04 -16.76
C GLU A 125 -2.59 -6.37 -16.56
N LYS A 126 -1.29 -6.43 -16.82
CA LYS A 126 -0.50 -7.65 -16.64
C LYS A 126 -0.58 -8.16 -15.20
N SER A 127 -0.40 -7.27 -14.23
CA SER A 127 -0.42 -7.60 -12.80
C SER A 127 -1.83 -7.96 -12.31
N ALA A 128 -2.86 -7.30 -12.86
CA ALA A 128 -4.27 -7.57 -12.58
C ALA A 128 -4.70 -8.96 -13.07
N LYS A 129 -4.24 -9.39 -14.25
CA LYS A 129 -4.53 -10.72 -14.80
C LYS A 129 -4.01 -11.84 -13.90
N GLU A 130 -2.85 -11.68 -13.29
CA GLU A 130 -2.30 -12.63 -12.32
C GLU A 130 -3.18 -12.74 -11.05
N GLN A 131 -3.96 -11.71 -10.75
CA GLN A 131 -4.93 -11.67 -9.66
C GLN A 131 -6.35 -12.07 -10.08
N GLY A 132 -6.57 -12.40 -11.36
CA GLY A 132 -7.90 -12.74 -11.89
C GLY A 132 -8.81 -11.53 -12.10
N LEU A 133 -8.23 -10.33 -12.23
CA LEU A 133 -8.96 -9.07 -12.44
C LEU A 133 -8.84 -8.60 -13.89
N THR A 134 -9.87 -7.92 -14.37
CA THR A 134 -9.78 -7.13 -15.61
C THR A 134 -9.04 -5.82 -15.37
N LEU A 135 -8.56 -5.18 -16.45
CA LEU A 135 -7.97 -3.84 -16.35
C LEU A 135 -8.94 -2.83 -15.75
N GLU A 136 -10.22 -2.87 -16.15
CA GLU A 136 -11.26 -1.98 -15.63
C GLU A 136 -11.42 -2.12 -14.12
N GLN A 137 -11.51 -3.35 -13.61
CA GLN A 137 -11.58 -3.61 -12.17
C GLN A 137 -10.33 -3.13 -11.45
N ALA A 138 -9.14 -3.35 -12.02
CA ALA A 138 -7.88 -2.89 -11.42
C ALA A 138 -7.78 -1.36 -11.36
N VAL A 139 -8.16 -0.66 -12.44
CA VAL A 139 -8.20 0.82 -12.46
C VAL A 139 -9.25 1.35 -11.49
N GLN A 140 -10.42 0.71 -11.37
CA GLN A 140 -11.44 1.10 -10.39
C GLN A 140 -10.91 1.00 -8.95
N LEU A 141 -10.15 -0.05 -8.62
CA LEU A 141 -9.54 -0.24 -7.30
C LEU A 141 -8.39 0.75 -7.04
N LEU A 142 -7.49 0.90 -8.02
CA LEU A 142 -6.28 1.73 -7.92
C LEU A 142 -6.57 3.24 -8.07
N GLY A 143 -7.71 3.60 -8.66
CA GLY A 143 -8.13 4.95 -9.01
C GLY A 143 -7.84 5.29 -10.48
N GLU A 144 -8.69 6.11 -11.09
CA GLU A 144 -8.62 6.51 -12.51
C GLU A 144 -7.40 7.38 -12.85
N THR A 145 -6.80 8.01 -11.84
CA THR A 145 -5.64 8.88 -11.95
C THR A 145 -4.47 8.37 -11.12
N THR A 146 -3.29 8.90 -11.43
CA THR A 146 -2.04 8.60 -10.75
C THR A 146 -1.31 9.90 -10.43
N TYR A 147 -0.41 9.84 -9.46
CA TYR A 147 0.36 10.97 -8.98
C TYR A 147 1.84 10.80 -9.28
N ASP A 148 2.46 11.89 -9.72
CA ASP A 148 3.91 12.05 -9.69
C ASP A 148 4.27 12.85 -8.43
N VAL A 149 5.07 12.23 -7.55
CA VAL A 149 5.35 12.72 -6.20
C VAL A 149 6.80 13.19 -6.13
N TYR A 150 6.98 14.50 -6.06
CA TYR A 150 8.30 15.12 -6.15
C TYR A 150 9.05 15.07 -4.83
N LEU A 151 10.32 14.67 -4.88
CA LEU A 151 11.27 14.84 -3.79
C LEU A 151 11.74 16.30 -3.76
N ASN A 152 12.06 16.83 -4.94
CA ASN A 152 12.58 18.17 -5.18
C ASN A 152 12.27 18.57 -6.64
N ASP A 153 12.96 19.57 -7.20
CA ASP A 153 12.72 20.01 -8.58
C ASP A 153 13.32 19.12 -9.66
N VAL A 154 14.21 18.18 -9.30
CA VAL A 154 14.89 17.28 -10.25
C VAL A 154 14.42 15.82 -10.15
N ALA A 155 13.96 15.36 -8.99
CA ALA A 155 13.62 13.97 -8.73
C ALA A 155 12.17 13.81 -8.26
N TYR A 156 11.49 12.79 -8.77
CA TYR A 156 10.13 12.43 -8.37
C TYR A 156 9.89 10.93 -8.49
N TRP A 157 8.99 10.39 -7.68
CA TRP A 157 8.43 9.07 -7.94
C TRP A 157 7.25 9.21 -8.90
N ARG A 158 7.38 8.60 -10.07
CA ARG A 158 6.35 8.53 -11.10
C ARG A 158 5.33 7.44 -10.78
N ASN A 159 4.07 7.70 -11.13
CA ASN A 159 3.00 6.71 -11.18
C ASN A 159 2.65 6.09 -9.82
N LEU A 160 2.16 6.91 -8.90
CA LEU A 160 1.51 6.47 -7.66
C LEU A 160 -0.01 6.51 -7.84
N PRO A 161 -0.70 5.36 -8.02
CA PRO A 161 -2.14 5.34 -8.19
C PRO A 161 -2.87 6.10 -7.09
N ALA A 162 -3.99 6.74 -7.42
CA ALA A 162 -4.66 7.63 -6.48
C ALA A 162 -5.08 6.94 -5.18
N SER A 163 -5.55 5.69 -5.24
CA SER A 163 -5.89 4.89 -4.06
C SER A 163 -4.66 4.51 -3.23
N VAL A 164 -3.50 4.31 -3.87
CA VAL A 164 -2.22 4.04 -3.18
C VAL A 164 -1.75 5.28 -2.44
N TRP A 165 -1.77 6.44 -3.11
CA TRP A 165 -1.45 7.71 -2.47
C TRP A 165 -2.36 7.95 -1.27
N LYS A 166 -3.69 7.81 -1.44
CA LYS A 166 -4.70 8.06 -0.40
C LYS A 166 -4.78 6.97 0.69
N TYR A 167 -3.98 5.90 0.59
CA TYR A 167 -4.04 4.80 1.54
C TYR A 167 -3.67 5.25 2.96
N THR A 168 -4.47 4.84 3.95
CA THR A 168 -4.29 5.24 5.35
C THR A 168 -4.17 4.07 6.31
N ILE A 169 -3.33 4.25 7.34
CA ILE A 169 -3.24 3.38 8.51
C ILE A 169 -3.32 4.27 9.76
N GLY A 170 -4.22 3.97 10.68
CA GLY A 170 -4.41 4.77 11.90
C GLY A 170 -4.81 6.23 11.63
N GLY A 171 -5.52 6.49 10.52
CA GLY A 171 -5.91 7.85 10.11
C GLY A 171 -4.82 8.67 9.42
N TYR A 172 -3.62 8.12 9.23
CA TYR A 172 -2.53 8.79 8.55
C TYR A 172 -2.32 8.25 7.15
N GLN A 173 -2.16 9.16 6.18
CA GLN A 173 -1.71 8.83 4.83
C GLN A 173 -0.27 8.34 4.87
N VAL A 174 -0.04 7.08 4.53
CA VAL A 174 1.22 6.37 4.82
C VAL A 174 2.43 7.05 4.17
N ILE A 175 2.37 7.24 2.85
CA ILE A 175 3.50 7.78 2.07
C ILE A 175 3.75 9.25 2.45
N LYS A 176 2.69 10.07 2.51
CA LYS A 176 2.82 11.48 2.88
C LYS A 176 3.43 11.67 4.27
N LYS A 177 3.01 10.87 5.26
CA LYS A 177 3.59 10.92 6.60
C LYS A 177 5.07 10.51 6.58
N TRP A 178 5.42 9.46 5.85
CA TRP A 178 6.82 9.03 5.69
C TRP A 178 7.72 10.14 5.12
N LEU A 179 7.22 10.87 4.11
CA LEU A 179 7.92 12.00 3.50
C LEU A 179 8.10 13.17 4.46
N SER A 180 7.08 13.47 5.28
CA SER A 180 7.13 14.63 6.19
C SER A 180 8.30 14.57 7.18
N TYR A 181 8.65 13.40 7.69
CA TYR A 181 9.80 13.24 8.61
C TYR A 181 11.16 13.22 7.89
N ARG A 182 11.17 13.24 6.56
CA ARG A 182 12.37 13.08 5.73
C ARG A 182 12.69 14.29 4.88
N GLU A 183 11.97 15.39 5.06
CA GLU A 183 12.39 16.70 4.55
C GLU A 183 13.86 16.92 4.96
N LYS A 184 14.70 17.40 4.06
CA LYS A 184 16.14 17.55 4.30
C LYS A 184 16.43 18.45 5.50
N SER A 185 15.61 19.49 5.70
CA SER A 185 15.67 20.37 6.88
C SER A 185 15.35 19.67 8.21
N ILE A 186 14.62 18.56 8.18
CA ILE A 186 14.25 17.73 9.35
C ILE A 186 15.24 16.57 9.51
N LEU A 187 15.57 15.88 8.42
CA LEU A 187 16.45 14.70 8.40
C LEU A 187 17.93 15.06 8.53
N GLY A 188 18.31 16.28 8.16
CA GLY A 188 19.69 16.78 8.17
C GLY A 188 20.59 16.24 7.05
N ARG A 189 20.03 15.48 6.11
CA ARG A 189 20.74 14.87 4.97
C ARG A 189 19.78 14.51 3.84
N ASP A 190 20.34 14.20 2.68
CA ASP A 190 19.60 13.57 1.57
C ASP A 190 19.20 12.13 1.94
N LEU A 191 18.20 11.59 1.23
CA LEU A 191 17.89 10.17 1.33
C LEU A 191 19.05 9.32 0.82
N LYS A 192 19.22 8.15 1.42
CA LYS A 192 20.05 7.09 0.85
C LYS A 192 19.31 6.40 -0.31
N PRO A 193 20.02 5.80 -1.28
CA PRO A 193 19.39 5.07 -2.38
C PRO A 193 18.38 4.00 -1.93
N GLU A 194 18.69 3.29 -0.84
CA GLU A 194 17.80 2.29 -0.24
C GLU A 194 16.53 2.90 0.34
N GLU A 195 16.58 4.10 0.93
CA GLU A 195 15.40 4.81 1.43
C GLU A 195 14.52 5.26 0.26
N ALA A 196 15.12 5.66 -0.86
CA ALA A 196 14.38 6.03 -2.06
C ALA A 196 13.72 4.82 -2.74
N ARG A 197 14.41 3.66 -2.79
CA ARG A 197 13.84 2.39 -3.27
C ARG A 197 12.72 1.88 -2.36
N TYR A 198 12.85 2.06 -1.05
CA TYR A 198 11.83 1.64 -0.09
C TYR A 198 10.47 2.28 -0.35
N VAL A 199 10.41 3.53 -0.83
CA VAL A 199 9.14 4.17 -1.23
C VAL A 199 8.51 3.47 -2.44
N THR A 200 9.32 3.09 -3.43
CA THR A 200 8.86 2.30 -4.58
C THR A 200 8.25 0.97 -4.13
N GLU A 201 8.93 0.26 -3.23
CA GLU A 201 8.45 -1.01 -2.66
C GLU A 201 7.13 -0.82 -1.89
N MET A 202 7.05 0.23 -1.06
CA MET A 202 5.83 0.57 -0.32
C MET A 202 4.65 0.86 -1.25
N VAL A 203 4.86 1.61 -2.33
CA VAL A 203 3.82 1.88 -3.35
C VAL A 203 3.32 0.57 -3.95
N GLN A 204 4.23 -0.33 -4.32
CA GLN A 204 3.90 -1.60 -4.95
C GLN A 204 3.17 -2.55 -3.98
N GLN A 205 3.59 -2.61 -2.72
CA GLN A 205 2.94 -3.41 -1.68
C GLN A 205 1.51 -2.92 -1.39
N ILE A 206 1.32 -1.60 -1.23
CA ILE A 206 -0.01 -1.01 -1.03
C ILE A 206 -0.90 -1.29 -2.25
N ALA A 207 -0.37 -1.15 -3.47
CA ALA A 207 -1.12 -1.46 -4.69
C ALA A 207 -1.54 -2.94 -4.74
N ALA A 208 -0.64 -3.86 -4.38
CA ALA A 208 -0.95 -5.29 -4.32
C ALA A 208 -2.03 -5.59 -3.26
N LEU A 209 -1.97 -4.97 -2.07
CA LEU A 209 -3.00 -5.09 -1.05
C LEU A 209 -4.36 -4.58 -1.53
N ILE A 210 -4.38 -3.46 -2.26
CA ILE A 210 -5.61 -2.91 -2.85
C ILE A 210 -6.19 -3.86 -3.91
N LEU A 211 -5.35 -4.39 -4.80
CA LEU A 211 -5.78 -5.37 -5.81
C LEU A 211 -6.24 -6.70 -5.20
N LEU A 212 -5.81 -7.04 -3.99
CA LEU A 212 -6.24 -8.24 -3.27
C LEU A 212 -7.64 -8.09 -2.62
N GLN A 213 -8.17 -6.87 -2.51
CA GLN A 213 -9.43 -6.58 -1.81
C GLN A 213 -10.63 -7.43 -2.28
N PRO A 214 -10.90 -7.63 -3.58
CA PRO A 214 -12.02 -8.46 -4.01
C PRO A 214 -11.94 -9.90 -3.48
N LYS A 215 -10.74 -10.50 -3.45
CA LYS A 215 -10.51 -11.84 -2.89
C LYS A 215 -10.69 -11.86 -1.38
N LEU A 216 -10.25 -10.81 -0.68
CA LEU A 216 -10.45 -10.66 0.77
C LEU A 216 -11.92 -10.53 1.13
N ASP A 217 -12.69 -9.77 0.35
CA ASP A 217 -14.14 -9.61 0.53
C ASP A 217 -14.89 -10.90 0.27
N GLU A 218 -14.55 -11.62 -0.80
CA GLU A 218 -15.12 -12.94 -1.08
C GLU A 218 -14.80 -13.95 0.02
N ASN A 219 -13.55 -13.97 0.51
CA ASN A 219 -13.16 -14.79 1.65
C ASN A 219 -13.97 -14.45 2.91
N TYR A 220 -14.16 -13.15 3.20
CA TYR A 220 -14.96 -12.72 4.34
C TYR A 220 -16.41 -13.19 4.24
N ARG A 221 -17.06 -13.08 3.07
CA ARG A 221 -18.42 -13.60 2.85
C ARG A 221 -18.49 -15.08 3.14
N ARG A 222 -17.58 -15.89 2.58
CA ARG A 222 -17.54 -17.35 2.83
C ARG A 222 -17.37 -17.69 4.31
N CYS A 223 -16.47 -16.99 5.01
CA CYS A 223 -16.27 -17.22 6.45
C CYS A 223 -17.51 -16.83 7.27
N LYS A 224 -18.16 -15.71 6.90
CA LYS A 224 -19.38 -15.22 7.55
C LYS A 224 -20.58 -16.16 7.34
N ASP A 225 -20.78 -16.63 6.10
CA ASP A 225 -21.90 -17.50 5.73
C ASP A 225 -21.75 -18.92 6.30
N ASN A 226 -20.51 -19.33 6.62
CA ASN A 226 -20.18 -20.60 7.25
C ASN A 226 -19.76 -20.45 8.72
N ALA A 227 -20.15 -19.38 9.41
CA ALA A 227 -19.69 -19.14 10.79
C ALA A 227 -20.10 -20.28 11.74
N PHE A 228 -19.16 -20.69 12.59
CA PHE A 228 -19.36 -21.68 13.65
C PHE A 228 -20.45 -21.20 14.62
N ASP A 229 -21.41 -22.08 14.90
CA ASP A 229 -22.48 -21.81 15.85
C ASP A 229 -21.98 -22.05 17.28
N TRP A 230 -21.60 -20.95 17.95
CA TRP A 230 -21.16 -20.99 19.34
C TRP A 230 -22.26 -21.44 20.31
N SER A 231 -23.54 -21.26 19.97
CA SER A 231 -24.64 -21.67 20.85
C SER A 231 -24.76 -23.19 20.98
N ALA A 232 -24.20 -23.94 20.03
CA ALA A 232 -24.14 -25.40 20.07
C ALA A 232 -23.13 -25.95 21.11
N LEU A 233 -22.28 -25.09 21.70
CA LEU A 233 -21.33 -25.48 22.75
C LEU A 233 -21.87 -25.22 24.17
N ASP A 234 -23.01 -24.52 24.30
CA ASP A 234 -23.63 -24.20 25.60
C ASP A 234 -24.59 -25.31 26.09
N THR A 235 -24.59 -26.48 25.43
CA THR A 235 -25.32 -27.71 25.81
C THR A 235 -24.38 -28.80 26.28
#